data_AF-A0AAU9RKQ8-F1
#
_entry.id   AF-A0AAU9RKQ8-F1
#
_cell.length_a   1.000
_cell.length_b   1.000
_cell.length_c   1.000
_cell.angle_alpha   90.00
_cell.angle_beta   90.00
_cell.angle_gamma   90.00
#
_symmetry.space_group_name_H-M   'P 1'
#
loop_
_entity.id
_entity.type
_entity.pdbx_description
1 polymer ?
#
loop_
_entity_poly.entity_id
_entity_poly.type
_entity_poly.pdbx_seq_one_letter_code
_entity_poly.pdbx_strand_id
1 'polypeptide(L)'
;MVDFHNSVVFQALHSEDNYLRIQEDRLSGTGSSLDISTKENLEKLVSIGEKLLKKPVSRVNLETGLSEPVKNGGTNEEALKRFAKLLPDERRLRQSKVSKHQGGG
;
A
#
# COMPACT_ATOMS: atom_id res chain seq x y z
N MET A 1 -2.05 -10.40 11.78
CA MET A 1 -3.03 -11.39 11.31
C MET A 1 -3.70 -11.02 9.99
N VAL A 2 -4.39 -9.88 9.83
CA VAL A 2 -5.06 -9.54 8.55
C VAL A 2 -4.10 -9.48 7.36
N ASP A 3 -2.95 -8.84 7.53
CA ASP A 3 -1.90 -8.72 6.50
C ASP A 3 -1.39 -10.09 6.01
N PHE A 4 -1.20 -11.03 6.94
CA PHE A 4 -0.81 -12.40 6.62
C PHE A 4 -1.87 -13.10 5.75
N HIS A 5 -3.14 -13.06 6.15
CA HIS A 5 -4.22 -13.70 5.38
C HIS A 5 -4.35 -13.11 3.97
N ASN A 6 -4.26 -11.79 3.83
CA ASN A 6 -4.26 -11.15 2.51
C ASN A 6 -3.05 -11.59 1.69
N SER A 7 -1.86 -11.59 2.30
CA SER A 7 -0.64 -12.04 1.64
C SER A 7 -0.75 -13.48 1.14
N VAL A 8 -1.35 -14.38 1.91
CA VAL A 8 -1.64 -15.76 1.47
C VAL A 8 -2.53 -15.78 0.22
N VAL A 9 -3.65 -15.05 0.24
CA VAL A 9 -4.59 -15.04 -0.89
C VAL A 9 -3.92 -14.50 -2.17
N PHE A 10 -3.23 -13.36 -2.09
CA PHE A 10 -2.62 -12.75 -3.27
C PHE A 10 -1.41 -13.54 -3.79
N GLN A 11 -0.62 -14.19 -2.92
CA GLN A 11 0.46 -15.08 -3.34
C GLN A 11 -0.07 -16.38 -3.98
N ALA A 12 -1.11 -16.98 -3.40
CA ALA A 12 -1.73 -18.17 -3.97
C ALA A 12 -2.34 -17.94 -5.37
N LEU A 13 -2.73 -16.70 -5.67
CA LEU A 13 -3.29 -16.28 -6.96
C LEU A 13 -2.25 -15.65 -7.90
N HIS A 14 -0.95 -15.70 -7.56
CA HIS A 14 0.13 -15.06 -8.34
C HIS A 14 -0.18 -13.59 -8.69
N SER A 15 -0.78 -12.89 -7.74
CA SER A 15 -1.30 -11.53 -7.87
C SER A 15 -0.70 -10.63 -6.78
N GLU A 16 0.52 -10.89 -6.37
CA GLU A 16 1.18 -10.24 -5.23
C GLU A 16 1.30 -8.72 -5.38
N ASP A 17 1.35 -8.23 -6.62
CA ASP A 17 1.44 -6.80 -6.94
C ASP A 17 0.08 -6.08 -6.86
N ASN A 18 -1.02 -6.83 -6.72
CA ASN A 18 -2.36 -6.28 -6.55
C ASN A 18 -2.69 -5.98 -5.06
N TYR A 19 -1.76 -6.29 -4.15
CA TYR A 19 -1.88 -5.99 -2.73
C TYR A 19 -0.69 -5.15 -2.26
N LEU A 20 -0.98 -3.91 -1.87
CA LEU A 20 0.01 -2.98 -1.32
C LEU A 20 -0.28 -2.73 0.17
N ARG A 21 0.64 -3.17 1.05
CA ARG A 21 0.62 -2.85 2.48
C ARG A 21 1.72 -1.85 2.80
N ILE A 22 1.33 -0.67 3.29
CA ILE A 22 2.25 0.36 3.80
C ILE A 22 1.95 0.53 5.28
N GLN A 23 2.93 0.25 6.13
CA GLN A 23 2.79 0.28 7.59
C GLN A 23 4.13 0.66 8.24
N GLU A 24 4.08 1.38 9.36
CA GLU A 24 5.22 1.62 10.23
C GLU A 24 5.08 0.79 11.51
N ASP A 25 5.95 -0.20 11.67
CA ASP A 25 5.90 -1.15 12.80
C ASP A 25 6.79 -0.73 13.97
N ARG A 26 7.58 0.34 13.82
CA ARG A 26 8.59 0.75 14.80
C ARG A 26 8.29 2.11 15.42
N LEU A 27 7.01 2.46 15.53
CA LEU A 27 6.58 3.62 16.32
C LEU A 27 7.01 3.44 17.77
N SER A 28 7.48 4.52 18.40
CA SER A 28 7.99 4.49 19.77
C SER A 28 7.78 5.82 20.48
N GLY A 29 7.77 5.76 21.82
CA GLY A 29 7.54 6.91 22.69
C GLY A 29 6.18 7.56 22.43
N THR A 30 6.15 8.89 22.35
CA THR A 30 4.91 9.64 22.06
C THR A 30 4.31 9.30 20.69
N GLY A 31 5.13 8.87 19.73
CA GLY A 31 4.66 8.53 18.38
C GLY A 31 3.86 7.23 18.32
N SER A 32 3.91 6.39 19.35
CA SER A 32 3.03 5.23 19.51
C SER A 32 1.78 5.51 20.33
N SER A 33 1.65 6.70 20.93
CA SER A 33 0.46 7.09 21.70
C SER A 33 -0.66 7.54 20.78
N LEU A 34 -1.89 7.14 21.09
CA LEU A 34 -3.08 7.45 20.28
C LEU A 34 -3.78 8.76 20.70
N ASP A 35 -3.42 9.29 21.86
CA ASP A 35 -4.09 10.41 22.55
C ASP A 35 -3.20 11.65 22.71
N ILE A 36 -1.90 11.56 22.38
CA ILE A 36 -0.96 12.67 22.49
C ILE A 36 -0.98 13.49 21.19
N SER A 37 -1.83 14.50 21.14
CA SER A 37 -1.99 15.41 20.00
C SER A 37 -1.20 16.72 20.13
N THR A 38 -0.04 16.69 20.80
CA THR A 38 0.84 17.86 20.86
C THR A 38 1.38 18.17 19.46
N LYS A 39 1.61 19.46 19.15
CA LYS A 39 2.13 19.89 17.85
C LYS A 39 3.42 19.14 17.47
N GLU A 40 4.35 19.03 18.41
CA GLU A 40 5.60 18.29 18.25
C GLU A 40 5.37 16.82 17.86
N ASN A 41 4.44 16.13 18.53
CA ASN A 41 4.17 14.73 18.23
C ASN A 41 3.55 14.57 16.83
N LEU A 42 2.64 15.47 16.44
CA LEU A 42 2.03 15.45 15.11
C LEU A 42 3.06 15.73 14.00
N GLU A 43 3.96 16.70 14.19
CA GLU A 43 5.06 16.97 13.25
C GLU A 43 6.01 15.79 13.13
N LYS A 44 6.31 15.11 14.24
CA LYS A 44 7.09 13.87 14.25
C LYS A 44 6.40 12.76 13.45
N LEU A 45 5.08 12.58 13.59
CA LEU A 45 4.31 11.60 12.82
C LEU A 45 4.29 11.92 11.31
N VAL A 46 4.21 13.20 10.93
CA VAL A 46 4.36 13.62 9.53
C VAL A 46 5.73 13.22 8.99
N SER A 47 6.81 13.52 9.73
CA SER A 47 8.17 13.13 9.33
C SER A 47 8.34 11.61 9.20
N ILE A 48 7.70 10.82 10.07
CA ILE A 48 7.70 9.35 9.97
C ILE A 48 6.98 8.91 8.68
N GLY A 49 5.83 9.50 8.36
CA GLY A 49 5.11 9.23 7.11
C GLY A 49 5.93 9.56 5.86
N GLU A 50 6.59 10.72 5.83
CA GLU A 50 7.48 11.11 4.72
C GLU A 50 8.66 10.14 4.55
N LYS A 51 9.26 9.68 5.66
CA LYS A 51 10.31 8.66 5.62
C LYS A 51 9.76 7.31 5.15
N LEU A 52 8.55 6.94 5.57
CA LEU A 52 7.90 5.69 5.18
C LEU A 52 7.67 5.63 3.66
N LEU A 53 7.37 6.75 3.00
CA LEU A 53 7.27 6.83 1.54
C LEU A 53 8.59 6.43 0.84
N LYS A 54 9.74 6.71 1.45
CA LYS A 54 11.06 6.39 0.88
C LYS A 54 11.54 4.97 1.21
N LYS A 55 10.90 4.28 2.16
CA LYS A 55 11.21 2.89 2.49
C LYS A 55 10.81 1.95 1.34
N PRO A 56 11.48 0.80 1.19
CA PRO A 56 11.11 -0.20 0.20
C PRO A 56 9.72 -0.76 0.47
N VAL A 57 9.02 -1.15 -0.59
CA VAL A 57 7.82 -1.98 -0.48
C VAL A 57 8.19 -3.26 0.26
N SER A 58 7.34 -3.65 1.21
CA SER A 58 7.54 -4.86 1.99
C SER A 58 6.32 -5.78 1.89
N ARG A 59 6.53 -7.08 2.06
CA ARG A 59 5.51 -8.10 2.02
C ARG A 59 5.77 -9.13 3.11
N VAL A 60 4.71 -9.72 3.63
CA VAL A 60 4.84 -10.81 4.59
C VAL A 60 5.45 -12.02 3.91
N ASN A 61 6.57 -12.49 4.46
CA ASN A 61 7.14 -13.79 4.16
C ASN A 61 6.28 -14.85 4.87
N LEU A 62 5.67 -15.77 4.11
CA LEU A 62 4.72 -16.74 4.65
C LEU A 62 5.39 -17.83 5.52
N GLU A 63 6.70 -18.02 5.37
CA GLU A 63 7.48 -18.96 6.18
C GLU A 63 7.85 -18.34 7.53
N THR A 64 8.34 -17.10 7.53
CA THR A 64 8.81 -16.43 8.76
C THR A 64 7.70 -15.66 9.48
N GLY A 65 6.62 -15.32 8.77
CA GLY A 65 5.55 -14.43 9.23
C GLY A 65 5.95 -12.97 9.34
N LEU A 66 7.18 -12.60 8.94
CA LEU A 66 7.71 -11.25 9.07
C LEU A 66 7.50 -10.44 7.79
N SER A 67 7.33 -9.12 7.94
CA SER A 67 7.31 -8.19 6.82
C SER A 67 8.73 -7.91 6.35
N GLU A 68 9.02 -8.29 5.11
CA GLU A 68 10.35 -8.23 4.51
C GLU A 68 10.32 -7.40 3.22
N PRO A 69 11.38 -6.62 2.91
CA PRO A 69 11.47 -5.87 1.66
C PRO A 69 11.34 -6.77 0.43
N VAL A 70 10.52 -6.35 -0.53
CA VAL A 70 10.37 -7.06 -1.81
C VAL A 70 11.56 -6.72 -2.71
N LYS A 71 12.30 -7.75 -3.14
CA LYS A 71 13.42 -7.58 -4.08
C LYS A 71 12.93 -6.90 -5.36
N ASN A 72 13.59 -5.81 -5.75
CA ASN A 72 13.23 -4.99 -6.91
C ASN A 72 11.82 -4.37 -6.87
N GLY A 73 11.15 -4.33 -5.71
CA GLY A 73 9.81 -3.77 -5.55
C GLY A 73 9.75 -2.23 -5.57
N GLY A 74 10.91 -1.56 -5.50
CA GLY A 74 10.99 -0.10 -5.38
C GLY A 74 10.55 0.42 -4.02
N THR A 75 10.28 1.72 -3.95
CA THR A 75 9.82 2.43 -2.76
C THR A 75 8.29 2.47 -2.65
N ASN A 76 7.79 2.71 -1.44
CA ASN A 76 6.36 2.93 -1.21
C ASN A 76 5.79 4.09 -2.03
N GLU A 77 6.56 5.17 -2.22
CA GLU A 77 6.17 6.29 -3.08
C GLU A 77 5.97 5.85 -4.55
N GLU A 78 6.89 5.07 -5.10
CA GLU A 78 6.79 4.56 -6.46
C GLU A 78 5.60 3.62 -6.63
N ALA A 79 5.35 2.74 -5.65
CA ALA A 79 4.19 1.87 -5.63
C ALA A 79 2.88 2.66 -5.58
N LEU A 80 2.79 3.71 -4.75
CA LEU A 80 1.63 4.60 -4.70
C LEU A 80 1.42 5.34 -6.03
N LYS A 81 2.50 5.82 -6.68
CA LYS A 81 2.41 6.44 -8.00
C LYS A 81 1.89 5.46 -9.06
N ARG A 82 2.32 4.20 -9.02
CA ARG A 82 1.78 3.14 -9.90
C ARG A 82 0.30 2.91 -9.61
N PHE A 83 -0.07 2.74 -8.35
CA PHE A 83 -1.46 2.50 -7.94
C PHE A 83 -2.38 3.65 -8.35
N ALA A 84 -1.94 4.90 -8.17
CA ALA A 84 -2.67 6.10 -8.57
C ALA A 84 -2.94 6.19 -10.08
N LYS A 85 -2.09 5.57 -10.93
CA LYS A 85 -2.34 5.47 -12.39
C LYS A 85 -3.38 4.42 -12.74
N LEU A 86 -3.42 3.30 -12.01
CA LEU A 86 -4.39 2.22 -12.24
C LEU A 86 -5.84 2.70 -12.06
N LEU A 87 -6.09 3.57 -11.09
CA LEU A 87 -7.43 4.07 -10.77
C LEU A 87 -8.14 4.80 -11.94
N PRO A 88 -7.56 5.84 -12.57
CA PRO A 88 -8.17 6.50 -13.72
C PRO A 88 -8.17 5.62 -14.97
N ASP A 89 -7.17 4.77 -15.17
CA ASP A 89 -7.12 3.85 -16.31
C ASP A 89 -8.29 2.86 -16.27
N GLU A 90 -8.55 2.26 -15.11
CA GLU A 90 -9.69 1.38 -14.89
C GLU A 90 -11.03 2.14 -15.00
N ARG A 91 -11.12 3.37 -14.48
CA ARG A 91 -12.32 4.22 -14.66
C ARG A 91 -12.61 4.46 -16.14
N ARG A 92 -11.60 4.83 -16.93
CA ARG A 92 -11.74 5.07 -18.37
C ARG A 92 -12.14 3.80 -19.11
N LEU A 93 -11.54 2.66 -18.77
CA LEU A 93 -11.88 1.36 -19.34
C LEU A 93 -13.36 1.03 -19.13
N ARG A 94 -13.90 1.22 -17.92
CA ARG A 94 -15.32 1.01 -17.63
C ARG A 94 -16.22 1.95 -18.42
N GLN A 95 -15.88 3.22 -18.51
CA GLN A 95 -16.66 4.20 -19.30
C GLN A 95 -16.71 3.82 -20.78
N SER A 96 -15.58 3.43 -21.38
CA SER A 96 -15.55 2.99 -22.78
C SER A 96 -16.39 1.74 -23.05
N LYS A 97 -16.46 0.80 -22.10
CA LYS A 97 -17.32 -0.40 -22.22
C LYS A 97 -18.81 -0.04 -22.22
N VAL A 98 -19.22 0.92 -21.39
CA VAL A 98 -20.61 1.42 -21.35
C VAL A 98 -20.98 2.10 -22.66
N SER A 99 -20.12 2.97 -23.21
CA SER A 99 -20.38 3.64 -24.49
C SER A 99 -20.50 2.66 -25.66
N LYS A 100 -19.75 1.55 -25.65
CA LYS A 100 -19.85 0.50 -26.67
C LYS A 100 -21.17 -0.30 -26.60
N HIS A 101 -21.77 -0.44 -25.42
CA HIS A 101 -23.05 -1.15 -25.27
C HIS A 101 -24.27 -0.30 -25.69
N GLN A 102 -24.15 1.02 -25.76
CA GLN A 102 -25.26 1.91 -26.17
C GLN A 102 -25.28 2.24 -27.68
N GLY A 103 -24.25 1.84 -28.44
CA GLY A 103 -24.11 2.12 -29.86
C GLY A 103 -24.25 0.91 -30.80
N GLY A 104 -24.64 -0.26 -30.28
CA GLY A 104 -24.89 -1.46 -31.08
C GLY A 104 -26.39 -1.71 -31.24
N GLY A 105 -26.97 -1.14 -32.32
CA GLY A 105 -28.24 -1.55 -32.89
C GLY A 105 -28.01 -2.21 -34.24
#